data_AF-X1NSF0-F1
#
_entry.id   AF-X1NSF0-F1
#
_cell.length_a   1.000
_cell.length_b   1.000
_cell.length_c   1.000
_cell.angle_alpha   90.00
_cell.angle_beta   90.00
_cell.angle_gamma   90.00
#
_symmetry.space_group_name_H-M   'P 1'
#
loop_
_entity.id
_entity.type
_entity.pdbx_description
1 polymer ?
#
loop_
_entity_poly.entity_id
_entity_poly.type
_entity_poly.pdbx_seq_one_letter_code
_entity_poly.pdbx_strand_id
1 'polypeptide(L)'
;PRYGNDDDYTDDIMKLIFEAFYQEVDGRKNTKGGVYRINMLPTTCHIYFGSVVGATPDGRKAGEPLSEGISPVQGADRLGPTAVIKSAAKMDHIKTGGTLLNQKFTPKLLEGEEGMTALMHLIRAYFRLDGHHIQFNVVSADTLRAAQREPEKCRDLIVRVAGYSDYFCDLSKTLQDEIISRTEHQSY
;
A
#
# COMPACT_ATOMS: atom_id res chain seq x y z
N PRO A 1 11.10 -13.16 8.76
CA PRO A 1 11.30 -11.73 8.37
C PRO A 1 10.20 -11.33 7.37
N ARG A 2 9.82 -10.05 7.30
CA ARG A 2 8.76 -9.54 6.39
C ARG A 2 9.18 -8.19 5.81
N TYR A 3 8.96 -7.99 4.51
CA TYR A 3 9.12 -6.68 3.86
C TYR A 3 8.30 -5.59 4.57
N GLY A 4 8.83 -4.36 4.63
CA GLY A 4 8.19 -3.23 5.32
C GLY A 4 8.67 -3.00 6.75
N ASN A 5 9.81 -3.58 7.14
CA ASN A 5 10.35 -3.50 8.50
C ASN A 5 11.81 -3.02 8.53
N ASP A 6 12.30 -2.37 7.47
CA ASP A 6 13.71 -1.98 7.33
C ASP A 6 14.68 -3.15 7.56
N ASP A 7 14.30 -4.34 7.07
CA ASP A 7 15.05 -5.59 7.17
C ASP A 7 15.67 -5.91 5.81
N ASP A 8 16.99 -5.70 5.72
CA ASP A 8 17.75 -5.88 4.48
C ASP A 8 17.59 -7.27 3.87
N TYR A 9 17.41 -8.33 4.69
CA TYR A 9 17.20 -9.67 4.13
C TYR A 9 15.94 -9.73 3.26
N THR A 10 14.84 -9.16 3.73
CA THR A 10 13.59 -9.13 2.94
C THR A 10 13.59 -8.06 1.88
N ASP A 11 14.22 -6.92 2.15
CA ASP A 11 14.26 -5.81 1.21
C ASP A 11 15.19 -6.10 0.03
N ASP A 12 16.25 -6.89 0.23
CA ASP A 12 17.11 -7.41 -0.84
C ASP A 12 16.36 -8.39 -1.76
N ILE A 13 15.48 -9.23 -1.19
CA ILE A 13 14.61 -10.11 -1.98
C ILE A 13 13.62 -9.27 -2.80
N MET A 14 13.03 -8.22 -2.21
CA MET A 14 12.17 -7.29 -2.94
C MET A 14 12.92 -6.64 -4.11
N LYS A 15 14.14 -6.13 -3.88
CA LYS A 15 14.99 -5.54 -4.94
C LYS A 15 15.29 -6.53 -6.05
N LEU A 16 15.60 -7.79 -5.71
CA LEU A 16 15.86 -8.84 -6.69
C LEU A 16 14.63 -9.09 -7.59
N ILE A 17 13.45 -9.20 -7.00
CA ILE A 17 12.19 -9.41 -7.73
C ILE A 17 11.86 -8.19 -8.60
N PHE A 18 12.02 -6.98 -8.06
CA PHE A 18 11.83 -5.73 -8.78
C PHE A 18 12.74 -5.63 -10.00
N GLU A 19 14.05 -5.90 -9.84
CA GLU A 19 15.00 -5.80 -10.94
C GLU A 19 14.71 -6.86 -12.02
N ALA A 20 14.32 -8.08 -11.63
CA ALA A 20 13.91 -9.10 -12.58
C ALA A 20 12.70 -8.66 -13.42
N PHE A 21 11.69 -8.04 -12.80
CA PHE A 21 10.53 -7.51 -13.53
C PHE A 21 10.91 -6.33 -14.43
N TYR A 22 11.75 -5.41 -13.94
CA TYR A 22 12.26 -4.28 -14.72
C TYR A 22 13.03 -4.75 -15.95
N GLN A 23 14.00 -5.65 -15.79
CA GLN A 23 14.84 -6.16 -16.89
C GLN A 23 14.02 -6.94 -17.92
N GLU A 24 12.97 -7.64 -17.48
CA GLU A 24 12.12 -8.38 -18.39
C GLU A 24 11.29 -7.45 -19.28
N VAL A 25 10.80 -6.31 -18.79
CA VAL A 25 9.82 -5.46 -19.49
C VAL A 25 10.43 -4.21 -20.13
N ASP A 26 11.36 -3.55 -19.44
CA ASP A 26 11.86 -2.23 -19.84
C ASP A 26 12.55 -2.27 -21.21
N GLY A 27 12.30 -1.25 -22.03
CA GLY A 27 12.95 -1.12 -23.33
C GLY A 27 12.36 -1.98 -24.45
N ARG A 28 11.41 -2.90 -24.16
CA ARG A 28 10.70 -3.63 -25.22
C ARG A 28 9.98 -2.65 -26.15
N LYS A 29 10.11 -2.85 -27.46
CA LYS A 29 9.48 -1.96 -28.45
C LYS A 29 7.96 -2.14 -28.46
N ASN A 30 7.23 -1.04 -28.59
CA ASN A 30 5.80 -1.07 -28.87
C ASN A 30 5.52 -0.82 -30.36
N THR A 31 4.26 -0.96 -30.77
CA THR A 31 3.83 -0.81 -32.18
C THR A 31 3.78 0.65 -32.66
N LYS A 32 4.07 1.62 -31.79
CA LYS A 32 3.99 3.06 -32.05
C LYS A 32 5.36 3.77 -32.01
N GLY A 33 6.46 3.01 -32.08
CA GLY A 33 7.82 3.55 -32.09
C GLY A 33 8.37 3.96 -30.71
N GLY A 34 7.65 3.68 -29.62
CA GLY A 34 8.13 3.85 -28.25
C GLY A 34 8.60 2.55 -27.62
N VAL A 35 8.87 2.60 -26.32
CA VAL A 35 9.25 1.44 -25.50
C VAL A 35 8.32 1.25 -24.31
N TYR A 36 8.20 0.02 -23.84
CA TYR A 36 7.54 -0.30 -22.58
C TYR A 36 8.39 0.12 -21.38
N ARG A 37 7.69 0.44 -20.30
CA ARG A 37 8.19 0.82 -18.96
C ARG A 37 7.30 0.12 -17.93
N ILE A 38 7.78 -0.04 -16.71
CA ILE A 38 7.00 -0.64 -15.62
C ILE A 38 6.41 0.42 -14.69
N ASN A 39 5.29 0.09 -14.05
CA ASN A 39 4.75 0.80 -12.90
C ASN A 39 4.21 -0.23 -11.88
N MET A 40 3.96 0.20 -10.65
CA MET A 40 3.54 -0.67 -9.54
C MET A 40 2.28 -0.08 -8.88
N LEU A 41 1.11 -0.41 -9.44
CA LEU A 41 -0.19 0.05 -8.96
C LEU A 41 -1.27 -1.02 -9.25
N PRO A 42 -2.15 -1.35 -8.29
CA PRO A 42 -3.15 -2.39 -8.49
C PRO A 42 -4.55 -1.85 -8.86
N THR A 43 -4.88 -0.60 -8.52
CA THR A 43 -6.28 -0.16 -8.40
C THR A 43 -7.05 -1.15 -7.48
N THR A 44 -7.86 -2.04 -8.04
CA THR A 44 -8.56 -3.12 -7.30
C THR A 44 -8.15 -4.52 -7.75
N CYS A 45 -7.20 -4.66 -8.67
CA CYS A 45 -6.83 -5.96 -9.25
C CYS A 45 -6.19 -6.91 -8.24
N HIS A 46 -5.59 -6.41 -7.16
CA HIS A 46 -5.01 -7.22 -6.08
C HIS A 46 -6.07 -8.11 -5.39
N ILE A 47 -7.35 -7.69 -5.40
CA ILE A 47 -8.49 -8.51 -4.95
C ILE A 47 -8.72 -9.68 -5.92
N TYR A 48 -8.83 -9.37 -7.22
CA TYR A 48 -9.07 -10.38 -8.26
C TYR A 48 -7.90 -11.36 -8.40
N PHE A 49 -6.66 -10.87 -8.43
CA PHE A 49 -5.48 -11.72 -8.47
C PHE A 49 -5.39 -12.59 -7.22
N GLY A 50 -5.71 -12.05 -6.04
CA GLY A 50 -5.80 -12.84 -4.81
C GLY A 50 -6.80 -13.99 -4.89
N SER A 51 -7.99 -13.75 -5.47
CA SER A 51 -9.07 -14.74 -5.56
C SER A 51 -8.74 -15.95 -6.45
N VAL A 52 -7.82 -15.80 -7.40
CA VAL A 52 -7.39 -16.87 -8.32
C VAL A 52 -6.04 -17.49 -7.96
N VAL A 53 -5.40 -17.04 -6.88
CA VAL A 53 -4.08 -17.54 -6.43
C VAL A 53 -4.23 -18.39 -5.16
N GLY A 54 -3.70 -19.61 -5.20
CA GLY A 54 -3.62 -20.53 -4.05
C GLY A 54 -2.77 -19.98 -2.90
N ALA A 55 -2.73 -20.67 -1.76
CA ALA A 55 -1.95 -20.21 -0.61
C ALA A 55 -0.47 -19.98 -0.97
N THR A 56 0.12 -18.90 -0.45
CA THR A 56 1.52 -18.51 -0.76
C THR A 56 2.46 -18.75 0.43
N PRO A 57 3.78 -18.95 0.21
CA PRO A 57 4.74 -19.29 1.28
C PRO A 57 4.87 -18.25 2.40
N ASP A 58 4.40 -17.04 2.13
CA ASP A 58 4.29 -15.96 3.11
C ASP A 58 3.09 -16.17 4.07
N GLY A 59 2.36 -17.29 4.00
CA GLY A 59 1.29 -17.62 4.92
C GLY A 59 -0.06 -16.97 4.59
N ARG A 60 -0.16 -16.18 3.52
CA ARG A 60 -1.44 -15.74 2.95
C ARG A 60 -2.22 -16.97 2.46
N LYS A 61 -3.49 -17.08 2.83
CA LYS A 61 -4.34 -18.24 2.48
C LYS A 61 -4.84 -18.13 1.04
N ALA A 62 -5.26 -19.26 0.48
CA ALA A 62 -5.82 -19.29 -0.87
C ALA A 62 -7.05 -18.37 -0.98
N GLY A 63 -7.10 -17.58 -2.05
CA GLY A 63 -8.23 -16.68 -2.32
C GLY A 63 -8.21 -15.34 -1.57
N GLU A 64 -7.31 -15.12 -0.60
CA GLU A 64 -7.18 -13.82 0.08
C GLU A 64 -6.58 -12.76 -0.87
N PRO A 65 -6.85 -11.45 -0.69
CA PRO A 65 -6.20 -10.40 -1.48
C PRO A 65 -4.66 -10.49 -1.47
N LEU A 66 -4.03 -10.12 -2.59
CA LEU A 66 -2.59 -9.84 -2.61
C LEU A 66 -2.30 -8.48 -1.94
N SER A 67 -1.03 -8.19 -1.68
CA SER A 67 -0.60 -6.84 -1.29
C SER A 67 -0.99 -5.83 -2.37
N GLU A 68 -1.32 -4.63 -1.94
CA GLU A 68 -1.66 -3.53 -2.83
C GLU A 68 -0.44 -2.62 -3.05
N GLY A 69 -0.19 -2.24 -4.30
CA GLY A 69 0.91 -1.35 -4.66
C GLY A 69 2.26 -1.94 -4.28
N ILE A 70 3.09 -1.12 -3.64
CA ILE A 70 4.35 -1.50 -3.01
C ILE A 70 4.23 -1.54 -1.49
N SER A 71 3.01 -1.52 -0.96
CA SER A 71 2.77 -1.57 0.49
C SER A 71 3.13 -2.94 1.05
N PRO A 72 3.55 -3.02 2.32
CA PRO A 72 3.68 -4.30 3.02
C PRO A 72 2.36 -5.08 2.98
N VAL A 73 2.46 -6.41 2.94
CA VAL A 73 1.29 -7.29 3.12
C VAL A 73 0.61 -6.96 4.45
N GLN A 74 -0.70 -7.07 4.50
CA GLN A 74 -1.52 -6.64 5.64
C GLN A 74 -1.03 -7.28 6.96
N GLY A 75 -0.65 -6.45 7.94
CA GLY A 75 -0.13 -6.88 9.25
C GLY A 75 1.34 -7.37 9.27
N ALA A 76 2.05 -7.26 8.15
CA ALA A 76 3.46 -7.65 8.02
C ALA A 76 4.43 -6.58 8.56
N ASP A 77 4.05 -5.31 8.45
CA ASP A 77 4.75 -4.16 8.99
C ASP A 77 4.48 -4.00 10.49
N ARG A 78 5.55 -4.11 11.29
CA ARG A 78 5.50 -4.16 12.76
C ARG A 78 6.45 -3.17 13.44
N LEU A 79 7.30 -2.51 12.66
CA LEU A 79 8.30 -1.54 13.13
C LEU A 79 7.94 -0.08 12.78
N GLY A 80 6.65 0.18 12.53
CA GLY A 80 6.12 1.53 12.33
C GLY A 80 6.26 2.08 10.91
N PRO A 81 5.60 3.22 10.63
CA PRO A 81 5.53 3.81 9.28
C PRO A 81 6.92 4.24 8.78
N THR A 82 7.83 4.63 9.69
CA THR A 82 9.21 4.98 9.34
C THR A 82 9.97 3.79 8.74
N ALA A 83 9.80 2.58 9.30
CA ALA A 83 10.43 1.38 8.74
C ALA A 83 9.83 1.01 7.38
N VAL A 84 8.52 1.22 7.20
CA VAL A 84 7.86 0.97 5.91
C VAL A 84 8.43 1.88 4.82
N ILE A 85 8.53 3.19 5.06
CA ILE A 85 9.05 4.12 4.03
C ILE A 85 10.51 3.84 3.70
N LYS A 86 11.32 3.34 4.66
CA LYS A 86 12.71 2.95 4.40
C LYS A 86 12.79 1.69 3.54
N SER A 87 12.03 0.64 3.86
CA SER A 87 11.95 -0.56 3.01
C SER A 87 11.45 -0.22 1.61
N ALA A 88 10.39 0.58 1.50
CA ALA A 88 9.83 0.99 0.22
C ALA A 88 10.84 1.78 -0.62
N ALA A 89 11.56 2.72 -0.01
CA ALA A 89 12.57 3.52 -0.69
C ALA A 89 13.80 2.74 -1.18
N LYS A 90 13.99 1.48 -0.75
CA LYS A 90 15.02 0.60 -1.31
C LYS A 90 14.67 0.13 -2.74
N MET A 91 13.43 0.30 -3.18
CA MET A 91 13.04 0.09 -4.59
C MET A 91 13.54 1.28 -5.43
N ASP A 92 14.13 1.01 -6.60
CA ASP A 92 14.56 2.08 -7.50
C ASP A 92 13.35 2.69 -8.23
N HIS A 93 12.71 3.66 -7.57
CA HIS A 93 11.51 4.33 -8.09
C HIS A 93 11.76 5.07 -9.40
N ILE A 94 12.99 5.55 -9.65
CA ILE A 94 13.38 6.34 -10.82
C ILE A 94 13.29 5.50 -12.10
N LYS A 95 13.49 4.19 -11.99
CA LYS A 95 13.32 3.22 -13.10
C LYS A 95 11.85 2.97 -13.48
N THR A 96 10.88 3.52 -12.75
CA THR A 96 9.46 3.25 -12.95
C THR A 96 8.70 4.46 -13.50
N GLY A 97 7.55 4.21 -14.12
CA GLY A 97 6.55 5.23 -14.42
C GLY A 97 5.65 5.58 -13.22
N GLY A 98 5.92 5.00 -12.05
CA GLY A 98 5.23 5.28 -10.79
C GLY A 98 5.01 4.04 -9.93
N THR A 99 5.02 4.24 -8.60
CA THR A 99 4.77 3.20 -7.60
C THR A 99 3.82 3.72 -6.53
N LEU A 100 2.92 2.88 -6.03
CA LEU A 100 1.91 3.31 -5.06
C LEU A 100 2.14 2.73 -3.66
N LEU A 101 2.30 3.58 -2.65
CA LEU A 101 2.32 3.19 -1.23
C LEU A 101 1.07 3.72 -0.51
N ASN A 102 0.30 2.86 0.16
CA ASN A 102 -0.67 3.29 1.17
C ASN A 102 -0.09 3.16 2.59
N GLN A 103 -0.54 4.06 3.44
CA GLN A 103 -0.38 3.99 4.89
C GLN A 103 -1.72 4.32 5.55
N LYS A 104 -2.06 3.67 6.67
CA LYS A 104 -3.28 3.98 7.44
C LYS A 104 -2.90 4.41 8.85
N PHE A 105 -3.46 5.53 9.28
CA PHE A 105 -3.20 6.15 10.58
C PHE A 105 -4.50 6.27 11.38
N THR A 106 -4.37 6.20 12.70
CA THR A 106 -5.49 6.57 13.57
C THR A 106 -5.72 8.09 13.54
N PRO A 107 -6.97 8.57 13.61
CA PRO A 107 -7.24 10.00 13.74
C PRO A 107 -6.50 10.64 14.92
N LYS A 108 -6.42 9.91 16.05
CA LYS A 108 -5.74 10.36 17.27
C LYS A 108 -4.25 10.67 17.07
N LEU A 109 -3.56 9.91 16.22
CA LEU A 109 -2.14 10.12 15.96
C LEU A 109 -1.86 11.41 15.17
N LEU A 110 -2.84 11.90 14.41
CA LEU A 110 -2.73 13.13 13.63
C LEU A 110 -3.38 14.34 14.31
N GLU A 111 -3.82 14.19 15.55
CA GLU A 111 -4.47 15.26 16.29
C GLU A 111 -3.47 16.35 16.69
N GLY A 112 -3.84 17.61 16.45
CA GLY A 112 -3.02 18.77 16.78
C GLY A 112 -1.85 19.03 15.83
N GLU A 113 -1.13 20.14 16.09
CA GLU A 113 0.00 20.59 15.26
C GLU A 113 1.17 19.60 15.24
N GLU A 114 1.42 18.90 16.35
CA GLU A 114 2.48 17.90 16.43
C GLU A 114 2.21 16.69 15.52
N GLY A 115 0.97 16.18 15.51
CA GLY A 115 0.56 15.08 14.64
C GLY A 115 0.68 15.44 13.16
N MET A 116 0.24 16.64 12.79
CA MET A 116 0.38 17.17 11.44
C MET A 116 1.84 17.37 11.03
N THR A 117 2.66 17.91 11.93
CA THR A 117 4.11 18.10 11.70
C THR A 117 4.83 16.76 11.51
N ALA A 118 4.48 15.76 12.31
CA ALA A 118 5.06 14.42 12.20
C ALA A 118 4.69 13.74 10.86
N LEU A 119 3.44 13.86 10.41
CA LEU A 119 3.04 13.36 9.09
C LEU A 119 3.79 14.07 7.96
N MET A 120 3.93 15.39 8.04
CA MET A 120 4.72 16.17 7.08
C MET A 120 6.18 15.68 7.05
N HIS A 121 6.80 15.45 8.20
CA HIS A 121 8.16 14.93 8.28
C HIS A 121 8.29 13.53 7.68
N LEU A 122 7.32 12.64 7.92
CA LEU A 122 7.29 11.31 7.30
C LEU A 122 7.24 11.39 5.77
N ILE A 123 6.35 12.23 5.22
CA ILE A 123 6.25 12.46 3.77
C ILE A 123 7.56 12.99 3.21
N ARG A 124 8.13 14.02 3.85
CA ARG A 124 9.40 14.63 3.43
C ARG A 124 10.56 13.65 3.51
N ALA A 125 10.60 12.80 4.53
CA ALA A 125 11.62 11.77 4.68
C ALA A 125 11.54 10.76 3.53
N TYR A 126 10.34 10.24 3.22
CA TYR A 126 10.16 9.29 2.12
C TYR A 126 10.58 9.88 0.76
N PHE A 127 10.18 11.11 0.47
CA PHE A 127 10.55 11.78 -0.79
C PHE A 127 12.03 12.18 -0.85
N ARG A 128 12.71 12.38 0.28
CA ARG A 128 14.18 12.57 0.31
C ARG A 128 14.95 11.27 0.03
N LEU A 129 14.29 10.13 0.16
CA LEU A 129 14.83 8.81 -0.19
C LEU A 129 14.37 8.38 -1.60
N ASP A 130 14.03 9.34 -2.47
CA ASP A 130 13.53 9.12 -3.83
C ASP A 130 12.21 8.31 -3.93
N GLY A 131 11.47 8.17 -2.82
CA GLY A 131 10.13 7.60 -2.81
C GLY A 131 9.18 8.32 -3.76
N HIS A 132 8.42 7.57 -4.57
CA HIS A 132 7.59 8.18 -5.64
C HIS A 132 6.28 8.79 -5.13
N HIS A 133 5.47 8.00 -4.40
CA HIS A 133 4.12 8.38 -4.00
C HIS A 133 3.72 7.66 -2.72
N ILE A 134 3.07 8.40 -1.82
CA ILE A 134 2.47 7.91 -0.59
C ILE A 134 1.09 8.54 -0.41
N GLN A 135 0.11 7.75 0.02
CA GLN A 135 -1.25 8.21 0.30
C GLN A 135 -1.78 7.62 1.61
N PHE A 136 -2.73 8.31 2.22
CA PHE A 136 -3.13 8.03 3.60
C PHE A 136 -4.62 7.74 3.72
N ASN A 137 -4.95 6.75 4.53
CA ASN A 137 -6.24 6.66 5.22
C ASN A 137 -6.07 7.18 6.65
N VAL A 138 -6.98 8.04 7.10
CA VAL A 138 -7.02 8.52 8.48
C VAL A 138 -8.37 8.11 9.08
N VAL A 139 -8.46 6.85 9.46
CA VAL A 139 -9.70 6.20 9.90
C VAL A 139 -9.35 4.98 10.74
N SER A 140 -10.13 4.71 11.78
CA SER A 140 -9.95 3.50 12.58
C SER A 140 -10.67 2.30 11.94
N ALA A 141 -10.13 1.10 12.15
CA ALA A 141 -10.77 -0.14 11.76
C ALA A 141 -12.17 -0.29 12.40
N ASP A 142 -12.37 0.22 13.61
CA ASP A 142 -13.65 0.16 14.30
C ASP A 142 -14.72 1.04 13.64
N THR A 143 -14.35 2.23 13.14
CA THR A 143 -15.25 3.07 12.35
C THR A 143 -15.67 2.37 11.06
N LEU A 144 -14.72 1.73 10.36
CA LEU A 144 -15.01 0.99 9.13
C LEU A 144 -15.91 -0.23 9.40
N ARG A 145 -15.65 -0.99 10.47
CA ARG A 145 -16.52 -2.11 10.88
C ARG A 145 -17.92 -1.64 11.29
N ALA A 146 -18.03 -0.48 11.93
CA ALA A 146 -19.33 0.11 12.24
C ALA A 146 -20.08 0.47 10.95
N ALA A 147 -19.40 1.07 9.97
CA ALA A 147 -19.98 1.36 8.66
C ALA A 147 -20.39 0.10 7.87
N GLN A 148 -19.70 -1.03 8.04
CA GLN A 148 -20.14 -2.31 7.46
C GLN A 148 -21.43 -2.85 8.09
N ARG A 149 -21.66 -2.58 9.38
CA ARG A 149 -22.86 -3.04 10.11
C ARG A 149 -24.08 -2.18 9.79
N GLU A 150 -23.88 -0.88 9.66
CA GLU A 150 -24.95 0.13 9.52
C GLU A 150 -24.61 1.10 8.38
N PRO A 151 -24.53 0.63 7.11
CA PRO A 151 -24.07 1.43 5.98
C PRO A 151 -24.96 2.65 5.69
N GLU A 152 -26.24 2.59 6.04
CA GLU A 152 -27.19 3.70 5.92
C GLU A 152 -26.79 4.92 6.77
N LYS A 153 -26.02 4.72 7.85
CA LYS A 153 -25.54 5.79 8.74
C LYS A 153 -24.20 6.40 8.30
N CYS A 154 -23.53 5.80 7.32
CA CYS A 154 -22.18 6.18 6.89
C CYS A 154 -22.08 6.32 5.36
N ARG A 155 -23.15 6.77 4.70
CA ARG A 155 -23.20 6.89 3.23
C ARG A 155 -22.21 7.91 2.65
N ASP A 156 -21.82 8.89 3.45
CA ASP A 156 -20.85 9.92 3.13
C ASP A 156 -19.41 9.54 3.51
N LEU A 157 -19.19 8.36 4.12
CA LEU A 157 -17.87 7.89 4.50
C LEU A 157 -17.03 7.57 3.25
N ILE A 158 -16.02 8.40 3.01
CA ILE A 158 -15.05 8.22 1.93
C ILE A 158 -13.76 7.60 2.49
N VAL A 159 -13.22 6.61 1.78
CA VAL A 159 -11.93 5.98 2.10
C VAL A 159 -10.99 6.04 0.91
N ARG A 160 -9.69 5.92 1.19
CA ARG A 160 -8.67 5.76 0.16
C ARG A 160 -8.51 4.28 -0.20
N VAL A 161 -8.61 3.94 -1.49
CA VAL A 161 -8.48 2.55 -1.98
C VAL A 161 -7.03 2.28 -2.41
N ALA A 162 -6.68 2.51 -3.67
CA ALA A 162 -5.33 2.49 -4.21
C ALA A 162 -5.28 3.40 -5.44
N GLY A 163 -4.81 4.63 -5.26
CA GLY A 163 -4.74 5.66 -6.32
C GLY A 163 -5.99 6.53 -6.44
N TYR A 164 -7.08 6.19 -5.75
CA TYR A 164 -8.32 6.97 -5.75
C TYR A 164 -9.05 6.87 -4.40
N SER A 165 -10.04 7.73 -4.20
CA SER A 165 -10.96 7.72 -3.06
C SER A 165 -12.36 7.35 -3.54
N ASP A 166 -13.12 6.65 -2.70
CA ASP A 166 -14.47 6.20 -3.03
C ASP A 166 -15.35 6.11 -1.78
N TYR A 167 -16.66 6.04 -1.96
CA TYR A 167 -17.60 5.81 -0.86
C TYR A 167 -17.43 4.39 -0.34
N PHE A 168 -17.14 4.26 0.96
CA PHE A 168 -16.91 2.97 1.60
C PHE A 168 -18.10 2.01 1.43
N CYS A 169 -19.31 2.57 1.49
CA CYS A 169 -20.56 1.82 1.34
C CYS A 169 -20.78 1.26 -0.08
N ASP A 170 -20.13 1.83 -1.10
CA ASP A 170 -20.25 1.38 -2.49
C ASP A 170 -19.22 0.29 -2.84
N LEU A 171 -18.26 0.03 -1.95
CA LEU A 171 -17.24 -0.99 -2.12
C LEU A 171 -17.80 -2.40 -1.86
N SER A 172 -17.24 -3.39 -2.57
CA SER A 172 -17.54 -4.80 -2.27
C SER A 172 -17.05 -5.17 -0.87
N LYS A 173 -17.73 -6.13 -0.22
CA LYS A 173 -17.35 -6.57 1.13
C LYS A 173 -15.88 -7.03 1.21
N THR A 174 -15.40 -7.75 0.19
CA THR A 174 -13.99 -8.18 0.13
C THR A 174 -13.01 -7.00 0.12
N LEU A 175 -13.33 -5.93 -0.60
CA LEU A 175 -12.49 -4.73 -0.64
C LEU A 175 -12.58 -3.92 0.66
N GLN A 176 -13.76 -3.84 1.27
CA GLN A 176 -13.92 -3.25 2.61
C GLN A 176 -13.08 -4.00 3.64
N ASP A 177 -13.16 -5.34 3.65
CA ASP A 177 -12.42 -6.20 4.57
C ASP A 177 -10.90 -6.04 4.37
N GLU A 178 -10.43 -5.90 3.12
CA GLU A 178 -9.03 -5.60 2.80
C GLU A 178 -8.58 -4.27 3.42
N ILE A 179 -9.32 -3.17 3.21
CA ILE A 179 -8.99 -1.84 3.76
C ILE A 179 -8.99 -1.85 5.30
N ILE A 180 -9.95 -2.57 5.90
CA ILE A 180 -10.02 -2.78 7.35
C ILE A 180 -8.76 -3.50 7.86
N SER A 181 -8.30 -4.52 7.14
CA SER A 181 -7.16 -5.35 7.54
C SER A 181 -5.79 -4.68 7.41
N ARG A 182 -5.68 -3.59 6.65
CA ARG A 182 -4.43 -2.82 6.55
C ARG A 182 -3.95 -2.36 7.93
N THR A 183 -2.64 -2.35 8.13
CA THR A 183 -2.02 -1.95 9.40
C THR A 183 -2.42 -0.53 9.76
N GLU A 184 -2.86 -0.34 11.01
CA GLU A 184 -3.27 0.95 11.55
C GLU A 184 -2.17 1.47 12.48
N HIS A 185 -1.40 2.46 12.01
CA HIS A 185 -0.30 3.02 12.78
C HIS A 185 -0.81 3.93 13.91
N GLN A 186 -0.34 3.64 15.12
CA GLN A 186 -0.64 4.38 16.36
C GLN A 186 0.56 5.19 16.89
N SER A 187 1.73 5.02 16.27
CA SER A 187 2.95 5.79 16.49
C SER A 187 3.76 5.88 15.19
N TYR A 188 4.76 6.76 15.17
CA TYR A 188 5.68 6.96 14.04
C TYR A 188 6.92 6.06 14.10
#